data_AF-A0A7X5QU52-F1
#
_entry.id   AF-A0A7X5QU52-F1
#
_cell.length_a   1.000
_cell.length_b   1.000
_cell.length_c   1.000
_cell.angle_alpha   90.00
_cell.angle_beta   90.00
_cell.angle_gamma   90.00
#
_symmetry.space_group_name_H-M   'P 1'
#
loop_
_entity.id
_entity.type
_entity.pdbx_description
1 polymer ?
#
loop_
_entity_poly.entity_id
_entity_poly.type
_entity_poly.pdbx_seq_one_letter_code
_entity_poly.pdbx_strand_id
1 'polypeptide(L)'
;MATVTDSVSIMASSLNQNNVAADAHLASLFREHGWAVDAEPAEKDFRPDLVISKGSLHYVVEIKSAGEGRPDRVLPLLSQAILEARRYAELGVMSPLAVVQVNHASSSLLRKVEQFQRDYARDVAVGLVSEVGASQFIGSPDLESMNVEAPHHPGKDKSVRKASDLFSDLNQWMLKVLLAPELPEGLLNAPRGEYRSASDLADAAQVSAMSASRFVRRLKEDGFLEDAGRSFQLVRRRELFHRWQSAAVRSSSELRMSYLIPGGGARQLHKVVKRLDGCIGLFSAADLLHIGHVSGVVPYVYVRQISAAFGDWSDLVPARDGEPAQIILKQSNAPQSLFRGAVRVDDVLVSDVLQIWLDVSANPSRGAEQADLLKHKVLSNVLGYSE
;
A
#
# COMPACT_ATOMS: atom_id res chain seq x y z
N MET A 1 -7.03 -43.99 16.78
CA MET A 1 -6.06 -43.28 17.66
C MET A 1 -4.71 -43.15 16.94
N ALA A 2 -4.64 -42.40 15.83
CA ALA A 2 -3.40 -42.22 15.06
C ALA A 2 -3.41 -40.92 14.23
N THR A 3 -3.87 -39.79 14.80
CA THR A 3 -3.99 -38.54 14.04
C THR A 3 -3.66 -37.26 14.82
N VAL A 4 -3.43 -37.34 16.14
CA VAL A 4 -3.10 -36.16 16.96
C VAL A 4 -1.59 -36.02 17.20
N THR A 5 -0.85 -37.13 17.24
CA THR A 5 0.60 -37.15 17.48
C THR A 5 1.43 -36.69 16.28
N ASP A 6 0.99 -36.96 15.05
CA ASP A 6 1.74 -36.59 13.84
C ASP A 6 1.68 -35.08 13.54
N SER A 7 0.57 -34.41 13.86
CA SER A 7 0.40 -32.97 13.60
C SER A 7 1.30 -32.10 14.50
N VAL A 8 1.54 -32.53 15.74
CA VAL A 8 2.47 -31.85 16.67
C VAL A 8 3.92 -32.11 16.25
N SER A 9 4.23 -33.31 15.77
CA SER A 9 5.57 -33.67 15.28
C SER A 9 5.97 -32.93 14.00
N ILE A 10 5.02 -32.68 13.10
CA ILE A 10 5.23 -31.92 11.85
C ILE A 10 5.38 -30.41 12.12
N MET A 11 4.62 -29.84 13.06
CA MET A 11 4.82 -28.44 13.44
C MET A 11 6.13 -28.22 14.19
N ALA A 12 6.48 -29.11 15.13
CA ALA A 12 7.75 -29.07 15.85
C ALA A 12 8.95 -29.24 14.90
N SER A 13 8.88 -30.13 13.91
CA SER A 13 9.96 -30.33 12.94
C SER A 13 10.13 -29.15 11.98
N SER A 14 9.05 -28.47 11.59
CA SER A 14 9.13 -27.26 10.75
C SER A 14 9.68 -26.03 11.51
N LEU A 15 9.36 -25.90 12.80
CA LEU A 15 9.93 -24.87 13.69
C LEU A 15 11.42 -25.14 13.95
N ASN A 16 11.80 -26.41 14.13
CA ASN A 16 13.19 -26.81 14.34
C ASN A 16 14.04 -26.66 13.07
N GLN A 17 13.49 -26.95 11.88
CA GLN A 17 14.22 -26.77 10.61
C GLN A 17 14.45 -25.29 10.27
N ASN A 18 13.51 -24.40 10.61
CA ASN A 18 13.69 -22.96 10.42
C ASN A 18 14.70 -22.35 11.40
N ASN A 19 14.77 -22.84 12.65
CA ASN A 19 15.80 -22.41 13.61
C ASN A 19 17.21 -22.87 13.19
N VAL A 20 17.37 -24.13 12.79
CA VAL A 20 18.69 -24.66 12.36
C VAL A 20 19.28 -23.91 11.14
N ALA A 21 18.42 -23.49 10.20
CA ALA A 21 18.86 -22.69 9.04
C ALA A 21 19.21 -21.23 9.42
N ALA A 22 18.46 -20.64 10.37
CA ALA A 22 18.70 -19.32 10.92
C ALA A 22 20.05 -19.24 11.67
N ASP A 23 20.34 -20.24 12.50
CA ASP A 23 21.55 -20.29 13.32
C ASP A 23 22.82 -20.43 12.46
N ALA A 24 22.72 -21.19 11.36
CA ALA A 24 23.81 -21.39 10.41
C ALA A 24 24.23 -20.11 9.66
N HIS A 25 23.26 -19.23 9.32
CA HIS A 25 23.55 -17.95 8.65
C HIS A 25 24.26 -16.98 9.60
N LEU A 26 23.75 -16.84 10.82
CA LEU A 26 24.34 -15.95 11.81
C LEU A 26 25.73 -16.44 12.28
N ALA A 27 25.90 -17.75 12.45
CA ALA A 27 27.20 -18.33 12.74
C ALA A 27 28.23 -18.04 11.64
N SER A 28 27.82 -18.08 10.36
CA SER A 28 28.70 -17.71 9.23
C SER A 28 29.08 -16.24 9.27
N LEU A 29 28.12 -15.34 9.53
CA LEU A 29 28.37 -13.90 9.65
C LEU A 29 29.42 -13.59 10.74
N PHE A 30 29.31 -14.23 11.91
CA PHE A 30 30.30 -14.07 12.99
C PHE A 30 31.69 -14.59 12.58
N ARG A 31 31.78 -15.77 11.95
CA ARG A 31 33.05 -16.33 11.48
C ARG A 31 33.73 -15.44 10.44
N GLU A 32 32.98 -14.88 9.49
CA GLU A 32 33.49 -13.95 8.47
C GLU A 32 34.12 -12.69 9.09
N HIS A 33 33.64 -12.27 10.26
CA HIS A 33 34.15 -11.11 11.01
C HIS A 33 35.17 -11.49 12.09
N GLY A 34 35.71 -12.72 12.01
CA GLY A 34 36.82 -13.20 12.85
C GLY A 34 36.42 -13.64 14.26
N TRP A 35 35.15 -13.95 14.49
CA TRP A 35 34.69 -14.56 15.74
C TRP A 35 34.82 -16.09 15.68
N ALA A 36 35.30 -16.71 16.75
CA ALA A 36 35.14 -18.13 16.96
C ALA A 36 33.69 -18.41 17.40
N VAL A 37 33.05 -19.40 16.78
CA VAL A 37 31.63 -19.72 16.99
C VAL A 37 31.47 -21.18 17.37
N ASP A 38 30.93 -21.42 18.56
CA ASP A 38 30.44 -22.71 19.02
C ASP A 38 28.91 -22.73 18.87
N ALA A 39 28.40 -23.60 18.01
CA ALA A 39 26.99 -23.68 17.69
C ALA A 39 26.33 -24.79 18.52
N GLU A 40 25.29 -24.45 19.27
CA GLU A 40 24.61 -25.32 20.24
C GLU A 40 25.53 -25.99 21.29
N PRO A 41 26.26 -25.23 22.12
CA PRO A 41 27.06 -25.80 23.20
C PRO A 41 26.12 -26.41 24.26
N ALA A 42 26.05 -27.74 24.32
CA ALA A 42 25.14 -28.44 25.21
C ALA A 42 25.84 -28.96 26.49
N GLU A 43 25.62 -28.28 27.62
CA GLU A 43 25.96 -28.77 28.96
C GLU A 43 24.72 -28.71 29.87
N LYS A 44 24.16 -29.85 30.28
CA LYS A 44 22.99 -29.98 31.19
C LYS A 44 21.90 -28.88 31.05
N ASP A 45 22.02 -27.78 31.81
CA ASP A 45 21.06 -26.67 31.92
C ASP A 45 21.43 -25.43 31.08
N PHE A 46 22.54 -25.52 30.34
CA PHE A 46 23.11 -24.50 29.47
C PHE A 46 23.00 -24.98 28.01
N ARG A 47 22.08 -24.37 27.26
CA ARG A 47 21.84 -24.68 25.84
C ARG A 47 21.49 -23.41 25.07
N PRO A 48 22.41 -22.45 25.01
CA PRO A 48 22.19 -21.29 24.15
C PRO A 48 22.26 -21.70 22.68
N ASP A 49 21.70 -20.87 21.81
CA ASP A 49 21.77 -21.11 20.37
C ASP A 49 23.23 -21.04 19.88
N LEU A 50 24.00 -20.02 20.29
CA LEU A 50 25.44 -19.93 20.00
C LEU A 50 26.25 -19.39 21.19
N VAL A 51 27.55 -19.73 21.22
CA VAL A 51 28.57 -19.00 21.98
C VAL A 51 29.62 -18.46 21.00
N ILE A 52 29.92 -17.17 21.09
CA ILE A 52 30.90 -16.51 20.23
C ILE A 52 32.02 -15.87 21.03
N SER A 53 33.23 -15.87 20.48
CA SER A 53 34.37 -15.20 21.12
C SER A 53 35.33 -14.54 20.14
N LYS A 54 35.91 -13.41 20.56
CA LYS A 54 36.93 -12.67 19.83
C LYS A 54 37.84 -11.93 20.81
N GLY A 55 39.09 -12.37 20.91
CA GLY A 55 40.01 -11.86 21.93
C GLY A 55 39.48 -12.13 23.34
N SER A 56 39.29 -11.08 24.14
CA SER A 56 38.72 -11.16 25.49
C SER A 56 37.20 -11.05 25.53
N LEU A 57 36.54 -10.88 24.38
CA LEU A 57 35.09 -10.78 24.30
C LEU A 57 34.49 -12.17 24.15
N HIS A 58 33.54 -12.50 25.03
CA HIS A 58 32.80 -13.76 25.01
C HIS A 58 31.32 -13.45 25.18
N TYR A 59 30.50 -13.88 24.22
CA TYR A 59 29.05 -13.71 24.26
C TYR A 59 28.33 -15.05 24.21
N VAL A 60 27.26 -15.12 25.00
CA VAL A 60 26.22 -16.13 24.83
C VAL A 60 25.08 -15.52 24.01
N VAL A 61 24.66 -16.21 22.97
CA VAL A 61 23.76 -15.67 21.94
C VAL A 61 22.45 -16.43 21.94
N GLU A 62 21.36 -15.69 22.07
CA GLU A 62 20.00 -16.19 21.85
C GLU A 62 19.42 -15.60 20.59
N ILE A 63 18.84 -16.45 19.77
CA ILE A 63 18.34 -16.14 18.44
C ILE A 63 16.84 -16.39 18.43
N LYS A 64 16.07 -15.42 17.92
CA LYS A 64 14.64 -15.58 17.66
C LYS A 64 14.34 -15.11 16.24
N SER A 65 13.39 -15.75 15.59
CA SER A 65 13.05 -15.44 14.20
C SER A 65 11.62 -14.90 14.09
N ALA A 66 11.47 -13.82 13.32
CA ALA A 66 10.18 -13.22 12.99
C ALA A 66 10.03 -13.10 11.47
N GLY A 67 9.01 -13.74 10.90
CA GLY A 67 8.71 -13.66 9.47
C GLY A 67 8.36 -12.25 8.96
N GLU A 68 8.11 -11.29 9.86
CA GLU A 68 7.83 -9.89 9.52
C GLU A 68 8.61 -8.91 10.40
N GLY A 69 9.28 -7.93 9.79
CA GLY A 69 10.02 -6.85 10.46
C GLY A 69 9.14 -5.76 11.09
N ARG A 70 8.11 -6.16 11.84
CA ARG A 70 7.19 -5.24 12.51
C ARG A 70 7.54 -5.07 13.98
N PRO A 71 7.57 -3.84 14.53
CA PRO A 71 7.93 -3.62 15.93
C PRO A 71 7.07 -4.39 16.94
N ASP A 72 5.77 -4.53 16.69
CA ASP A 72 4.84 -5.28 17.55
C ASP A 72 5.09 -6.80 17.57
N ARG A 73 5.90 -7.32 16.64
CA ARG A 73 6.33 -8.73 16.57
C ARG A 73 7.77 -8.91 17.01
N VAL A 74 8.65 -8.00 16.62
CA VAL A 74 10.08 -8.04 16.91
C VAL A 74 10.38 -7.73 18.37
N LEU A 75 9.76 -6.71 18.97
CA LEU A 75 10.08 -6.31 20.35
C LEU A 75 9.72 -7.38 21.40
N PRO A 76 8.58 -8.10 21.30
CA PRO A 76 8.33 -9.24 22.19
C PRO A 76 9.37 -10.35 22.09
N LEU A 77 9.79 -10.72 20.86
CA LEU A 77 10.81 -11.74 20.64
C LEU A 77 12.18 -11.29 21.14
N LEU A 78 12.54 -10.03 20.90
CA LEU A 78 13.75 -9.44 21.43
C LEU A 78 13.75 -9.46 22.97
N SER A 79 12.62 -9.14 23.59
CA SER A 79 12.46 -9.19 25.04
C SER A 79 12.70 -10.61 25.57
N GLN A 80 12.14 -11.62 24.88
CA GLN A 80 12.36 -13.01 25.23
C GLN A 80 13.84 -13.42 25.09
N ALA A 81 14.47 -13.12 23.94
CA ALA A 81 15.89 -13.40 23.70
C ALA A 81 16.80 -12.72 24.74
N ILE A 82 16.48 -11.49 25.15
CA ILE A 82 17.19 -10.77 26.22
C ILE A 82 17.13 -11.52 27.55
N LEU A 83 15.94 -12.01 27.93
CA LEU A 83 15.76 -12.75 29.18
C LEU A 83 16.52 -14.08 29.17
N GLU A 84 16.45 -14.81 28.07
CA GLU A 84 17.14 -16.09 27.90
C GLU A 84 18.67 -15.90 27.86
N ALA A 85 19.19 -14.93 27.09
CA ALA A 85 20.62 -14.66 27.00
C ALA A 85 21.20 -14.22 28.36
N ARG A 86 20.49 -13.37 29.11
CA ARG A 86 20.88 -13.00 30.48
C ARG A 86 20.98 -14.21 31.38
N ARG A 87 19.96 -15.09 31.33
CA ARG A 87 19.94 -16.29 32.16
C ARG A 87 21.15 -17.18 31.89
N TYR A 88 21.55 -17.32 30.64
CA TYR A 88 22.74 -18.08 30.29
C TYR A 88 24.03 -17.35 30.67
N ALA A 89 24.09 -16.03 30.53
CA ALA A 89 25.25 -15.23 30.94
C ALA A 89 25.52 -15.34 32.45
N GLU A 90 24.49 -15.45 33.29
CA GLU A 90 24.61 -15.69 34.73
C GLU A 90 25.29 -17.02 35.09
N LEU A 91 25.22 -18.03 34.20
CA LEU A 91 25.78 -19.35 34.42
C LEU A 91 27.27 -19.45 34.05
N GLY A 92 27.86 -18.40 33.46
CA GLY A 92 29.25 -18.37 33.02
C GLY A 92 29.91 -16.99 33.12
N VAL A 93 31.07 -16.82 32.50
CA VAL A 93 31.80 -15.52 32.43
C VAL A 93 31.61 -14.89 31.04
N MET A 94 30.37 -14.86 30.57
CA MET A 94 30.01 -14.40 29.22
C MET A 94 29.04 -13.23 29.30
N SER A 95 29.10 -12.35 28.29
CA SER A 95 28.13 -11.26 28.13
C SER A 95 26.90 -11.73 27.36
N PRO A 96 25.69 -11.28 27.68
CA PRO A 96 24.49 -11.65 26.94
C PRO A 96 24.38 -10.90 25.61
N LEU A 97 24.01 -11.62 24.55
CA LEU A 97 23.68 -11.07 23.24
C LEU A 97 22.34 -11.65 22.76
N ALA A 98 21.37 -10.78 22.50
CA ALA A 98 20.06 -11.16 21.98
C ALA A 98 19.91 -10.75 20.52
N VAL A 99 19.67 -11.69 19.62
CA VAL A 99 19.56 -11.45 18.18
C VAL A 99 18.17 -11.82 17.68
N VAL A 100 17.56 -10.91 16.92
CA VAL A 100 16.33 -11.23 16.19
C VAL A 100 16.61 -11.27 14.70
N GLN A 101 16.23 -12.36 14.05
CA GLN A 101 16.23 -12.49 12.60
C GLN A 101 14.89 -12.07 12.02
N VAL A 102 14.93 -11.29 10.96
CA VAL A 102 13.75 -10.81 10.23
C VAL A 102 13.94 -10.94 8.73
N ASN A 103 12.86 -11.11 7.98
CA ASN A 103 12.97 -11.10 6.52
C ASN A 103 13.50 -9.74 6.02
N HIS A 104 13.04 -8.64 6.62
CA HIS A 104 13.51 -7.28 6.34
C HIS A 104 13.57 -6.38 7.58
N ALA A 105 14.75 -5.79 7.84
CA ALA A 105 14.93 -4.72 8.82
C ALA A 105 14.79 -3.30 8.22
N SER A 106 13.77 -2.53 8.66
CA SER A 106 13.59 -1.13 8.25
C SER A 106 14.29 -0.15 9.21
N SER A 107 14.70 1.04 8.75
CA SER A 107 15.32 2.07 9.60
C SER A 107 14.43 2.54 10.77
N SER A 108 13.10 2.44 10.62
CA SER A 108 12.18 2.72 11.73
C SER A 108 12.16 1.60 12.77
N LEU A 109 12.34 0.34 12.36
CA LEU A 109 12.45 -0.77 13.29
C LEU A 109 13.78 -0.71 14.03
N LEU A 110 14.88 -0.47 13.31
CA LEU A 110 16.22 -0.29 13.88
C LEU A 110 16.23 0.76 15.01
N ARG A 111 15.71 1.96 14.75
CA ARG A 111 15.57 3.02 15.78
C ARG A 111 14.72 2.60 16.98
N LYS A 112 13.69 1.78 16.78
CA LYS A 112 12.84 1.28 17.87
C LYS A 112 13.55 0.22 18.70
N VAL A 113 14.33 -0.66 18.07
CA VAL A 113 15.17 -1.65 18.75
C VAL A 113 16.25 -0.95 19.57
N GLU A 114 16.91 0.06 18.99
CA GLU A 114 17.90 0.88 19.69
C GLU A 114 17.30 1.60 20.90
N GLN A 115 16.16 2.27 20.72
CA GLN A 115 15.45 2.91 21.83
C GLN A 115 15.06 1.89 22.90
N PHE A 116 14.54 0.72 22.50
CA PHE A 116 14.13 -0.32 23.43
C PHE A 116 15.30 -0.86 24.27
N GLN A 117 16.44 -1.16 23.62
CA GLN A 117 17.64 -1.60 24.34
C GLN A 117 18.13 -0.54 25.31
N ARG A 118 18.18 0.73 24.86
CA ARG A 118 18.58 1.86 25.70
C ARG A 118 17.67 2.04 26.91
N ASP A 119 16.37 1.79 26.77
CA ASP A 119 15.40 2.01 27.84
C ASP A 119 15.30 0.84 28.82
N TYR A 120 15.46 -0.41 28.34
CA TYR A 120 15.10 -1.61 29.10
C TYR A 120 16.23 -2.64 29.29
N ALA A 121 17.31 -2.58 28.49
CA ALA A 121 18.32 -3.65 28.46
C ALA A 121 19.74 -3.16 28.12
N ARG A 122 20.21 -2.09 28.79
CA ARG A 122 21.53 -1.47 28.51
C ARG A 122 22.72 -2.41 28.71
N ASP A 123 22.57 -3.38 29.60
CA ASP A 123 23.54 -4.42 29.96
C ASP A 123 23.57 -5.60 28.98
N VAL A 124 22.66 -5.63 28.00
CA VAL A 124 22.56 -6.70 27.00
C VAL A 124 22.86 -6.13 25.62
N ALA A 125 23.78 -6.77 24.92
CA ALA A 125 24.01 -6.48 23.52
C ALA A 125 22.82 -6.99 22.70
N VAL A 126 22.42 -6.25 21.67
CA VAL A 126 21.30 -6.66 20.82
C VAL A 126 21.71 -6.65 19.35
N GLY A 127 21.15 -7.59 18.58
CA GLY A 127 21.31 -7.69 17.15
C GLY A 127 19.98 -7.78 16.43
N LEU A 128 19.88 -7.13 15.27
CA LEU A 128 18.83 -7.35 14.30
C LEU A 128 19.49 -7.72 12.98
N VAL A 129 19.19 -8.93 12.49
CA VAL A 129 19.77 -9.46 11.24
C VAL A 129 18.66 -9.75 10.25
N SER A 130 18.89 -9.37 8.99
CA SER A 130 17.95 -9.52 7.91
C SER A 130 18.36 -10.64 6.98
N GLU A 131 17.41 -11.42 6.48
CA GLU A 131 17.67 -12.48 5.47
C GLU A 131 18.30 -11.92 4.18
N VAL A 132 18.08 -10.62 3.88
CA VAL A 132 18.68 -9.91 2.74
C VAL A 132 20.09 -9.35 3.01
N GLY A 133 20.72 -9.75 4.12
CA GLY A 133 22.13 -9.44 4.44
C GLY A 133 22.37 -8.14 5.19
N ALA A 134 21.32 -7.47 5.67
CA ALA A 134 21.47 -6.31 6.55
C ALA A 134 21.69 -6.75 8.00
N SER A 135 22.63 -6.14 8.70
CA SER A 135 22.90 -6.43 10.11
C SER A 135 23.06 -5.14 10.91
N GLN A 136 22.42 -5.08 12.08
CA GLN A 136 22.69 -4.05 13.07
C GLN A 136 22.83 -4.67 14.45
N PHE A 137 23.99 -4.45 15.06
CA PHE A 137 24.32 -4.79 16.43
C PHE A 137 24.55 -3.51 17.23
N ILE A 138 24.20 -3.57 18.51
CA ILE A 138 24.36 -2.50 19.49
C ILE A 138 24.95 -3.12 20.75
N GLY A 139 26.04 -2.57 21.27
CA GLY A 139 26.55 -2.95 22.59
C GLY A 139 28.06 -2.79 22.75
N SER A 140 28.85 -3.31 21.81
CA SER A 140 30.31 -3.16 21.81
C SER A 140 30.84 -2.75 20.43
N PRO A 141 31.97 -2.02 20.36
CA PRO A 141 32.56 -1.61 19.09
C PRO A 141 32.87 -2.78 18.13
N ASP A 142 33.29 -3.93 18.67
CA ASP A 142 33.56 -5.13 17.86
C ASP A 142 32.30 -5.71 17.24
N LEU A 143 31.16 -5.70 17.95
CA LEU A 143 29.88 -6.11 17.39
C LEU A 143 29.35 -5.06 16.39
N GLU A 144 29.45 -3.78 16.73
CA GLU A 144 29.02 -2.67 15.87
C GLU A 144 29.84 -2.57 14.57
N SER A 145 31.09 -3.04 14.57
CA SER A 145 31.92 -3.14 13.36
C SER A 145 31.35 -4.11 12.31
N MET A 146 30.43 -5.00 12.72
CA MET A 146 29.72 -5.92 11.85
C MET A 146 28.43 -5.34 11.27
N ASN A 147 28.16 -4.04 11.52
CA ASN A 147 26.97 -3.39 11.01
C ASN A 147 27.10 -3.18 9.51
N VAL A 148 26.30 -3.93 8.76
CA VAL A 148 26.18 -3.80 7.32
C VAL A 148 24.85 -3.15 7.04
N GLU A 149 24.90 -1.90 6.58
CA GLU A 149 23.74 -1.31 5.93
C GLU A 149 23.42 -2.16 4.70
N ALA A 150 22.16 -2.57 4.56
CA ALA A 150 21.70 -3.23 3.33
C ALA A 150 22.20 -2.43 2.13
N PRO A 151 22.82 -3.05 1.10
CA PRO A 151 23.27 -2.33 -0.07
C PRO A 151 22.10 -1.49 -0.57
N HIS A 152 22.32 -0.17 -0.67
CA HIS A 152 21.33 0.85 -1.02
C HIS A 152 20.78 0.54 -2.43
N HIS A 153 19.89 -0.43 -2.51
CA HIS A 153 19.08 -0.68 -3.68
C HIS A 153 18.04 0.42 -3.63
N PRO A 154 17.98 1.34 -4.61
CA PRO A 154 16.88 2.29 -4.69
C PRO A 154 15.57 1.48 -4.80
N GLY A 155 14.90 1.30 -3.66
CA GLY A 155 13.53 0.83 -3.52
C GLY A 155 13.25 -0.65 -3.83
N LYS A 156 13.76 -1.59 -3.02
CA LYS A 156 13.19 -2.95 -2.82
C LYS A 156 13.63 -3.40 -1.41
N ASP A 157 12.88 -3.38 -0.31
CA ASP A 157 11.46 -3.63 -0.07
C ASP A 157 10.84 -2.59 0.91
N LYS A 158 10.14 -1.59 0.36
CA LYS A 158 8.73 -1.62 0.76
C LYS A 158 8.28 -2.93 0.10
N SER A 159 7.66 -3.85 0.85
CA SER A 159 6.59 -4.66 0.22
C SER A 159 5.94 -3.73 -0.80
N VAL A 160 5.63 -4.21 -1.99
CA VAL A 160 4.67 -3.51 -2.83
C VAL A 160 3.35 -3.45 -2.00
N ARG A 161 3.29 -2.58 -0.98
CA ARG A 161 2.12 -1.98 -0.37
C ARG A 161 1.69 -1.09 -1.49
N LYS A 162 0.94 -1.73 -2.39
CA LYS A 162 0.66 -1.24 -3.72
C LYS A 162 0.22 0.21 -3.57
N ALA A 163 0.57 1.08 -4.51
CA ALA A 163 -0.10 2.38 -4.61
C ALA A 163 -1.65 2.22 -4.50
N SER A 164 -2.19 1.06 -4.89
CA SER A 164 -3.61 0.72 -4.68
C SER A 164 -4.11 0.56 -3.27
N ASP A 165 -3.26 0.44 -2.26
CA ASP A 165 -3.74 0.43 -0.88
C ASP A 165 -4.11 1.87 -0.47
N LEU A 166 -3.33 2.86 -0.92
CA LEU A 166 -3.69 4.27 -0.72
C LEU A 166 -4.83 4.71 -1.65
N PHE A 167 -4.86 4.20 -2.88
CA PHE A 167 -5.91 4.50 -3.87
C PHE A 167 -6.88 3.33 -4.04
N SER A 168 -7.28 2.68 -2.95
CA SER A 168 -8.40 1.74 -2.97
C SER A 168 -9.70 2.48 -3.28
N ASP A 169 -10.76 1.78 -3.69
CA ASP A 169 -12.03 2.39 -4.08
C ASP A 169 -12.56 3.42 -3.06
N LEU A 170 -12.70 3.01 -1.79
CA LEU A 170 -13.15 3.92 -0.72
C LEU A 170 -12.14 5.03 -0.41
N ASN A 171 -10.83 4.77 -0.55
CA ASN A 171 -9.83 5.80 -0.28
C ASN A 171 -9.81 6.86 -1.39
N GLN A 172 -10.02 6.47 -2.65
CA GLN A 172 -10.21 7.43 -3.74
C GLN A 172 -11.46 8.27 -3.52
N TRP A 173 -12.56 7.68 -3.03
CA TRP A 173 -13.75 8.43 -2.64
C TRP A 173 -13.44 9.44 -1.53
N MET A 174 -12.80 9.02 -0.43
CA MET A 174 -12.43 9.94 0.65
C MET A 174 -11.46 11.04 0.20
N LEU A 175 -10.54 10.73 -0.73
CA LEU A 175 -9.67 11.74 -1.33
C LEU A 175 -10.47 12.77 -2.14
N LYS A 176 -11.46 12.34 -2.93
CA LYS A 176 -12.37 13.27 -3.64
C LYS A 176 -13.13 14.17 -2.66
N VAL A 177 -13.60 13.63 -1.52
CA VAL A 177 -14.27 14.43 -0.47
C VAL A 177 -13.33 15.50 0.09
N LEU A 178 -12.06 15.17 0.38
CA LEU A 178 -11.07 16.16 0.82
C LEU A 178 -10.81 17.26 -0.21
N LEU A 179 -10.86 16.94 -1.50
CA LEU A 179 -10.59 17.87 -2.61
C LEU A 179 -11.82 18.69 -3.03
N ALA A 180 -13.02 18.25 -2.65
CA ALA A 180 -14.28 18.84 -3.09
C ALA A 180 -14.40 20.36 -2.82
N PRO A 181 -13.98 20.90 -1.65
CA PRO A 181 -14.05 22.34 -1.40
C PRO A 181 -13.23 23.20 -2.38
N GLU A 182 -12.22 22.62 -3.02
CA GLU A 182 -11.29 23.34 -3.90
C GLU A 182 -11.66 23.23 -5.39
N LEU A 183 -12.64 22.39 -5.72
CA LEU A 183 -13.12 22.19 -7.09
C LEU A 183 -14.33 23.08 -7.38
N PRO A 184 -14.50 23.59 -8.60
CA PRO A 184 -15.72 24.27 -9.00
C PRO A 184 -16.99 23.44 -8.73
N GLU A 185 -18.09 24.10 -8.42
CA GLU A 185 -19.39 23.43 -8.32
C GLU A 185 -19.77 22.76 -9.65
N GLY A 186 -20.49 21.65 -9.58
CA GLY A 186 -20.89 20.90 -10.77
C GLY A 186 -19.80 20.05 -11.43
N LEU A 187 -18.55 20.07 -10.96
CA LEU A 187 -17.48 19.21 -11.48
C LEU A 187 -17.17 17.97 -10.63
N LEU A 188 -17.69 17.92 -9.41
CA LEU A 188 -17.63 16.78 -8.50
C LEU A 188 -18.85 16.81 -7.58
N ASN A 189 -19.56 15.69 -7.49
CA ASN A 189 -20.64 15.50 -6.53
C ASN A 189 -20.07 14.91 -5.24
N ALA A 190 -19.69 15.79 -4.31
CA ALA A 190 -19.19 15.38 -3.00
C ALA A 190 -19.59 16.41 -1.94
N PRO A 191 -19.72 16.01 -0.66
CA PRO A 191 -19.84 16.93 0.45
C PRO A 191 -18.70 17.95 0.42
N ARG A 192 -19.02 19.21 0.72
CA ARG A 192 -18.06 20.32 0.80
C ARG A 192 -18.03 20.83 2.22
N GLY A 193 -16.86 20.82 2.86
CA GLY A 193 -16.69 21.30 4.22
C GLY A 193 -15.23 21.32 4.67
N GLU A 194 -14.99 21.84 5.86
CA GLU A 194 -13.70 21.73 6.54
C GLU A 194 -13.68 20.45 7.39
N TYR A 195 -12.72 19.56 7.11
CA TYR A 195 -12.56 18.31 7.86
C TYR A 195 -11.38 18.45 8.82
N ARG A 196 -11.62 18.33 10.12
CA ARG A 196 -10.60 18.52 11.17
C ARG A 196 -10.17 17.19 11.80
N SER A 197 -11.03 16.19 11.73
CA SER A 197 -10.79 14.87 12.28
C SER A 197 -11.13 13.75 11.29
N ALA A 198 -10.63 12.55 11.58
CA ALA A 198 -10.99 11.36 10.81
C ALA A 198 -12.49 11.03 10.95
N SER A 199 -13.12 11.38 12.08
CA SER A 199 -14.55 11.23 12.27
C SER A 199 -15.34 12.19 11.39
N ASP A 200 -14.92 13.46 11.29
CA ASP A 200 -15.57 14.45 10.41
C ASP A 200 -15.54 13.98 8.95
N LEU A 201 -14.39 13.45 8.52
CA LEU A 201 -14.24 12.88 7.18
C LEU A 201 -15.09 11.61 7.01
N ALA A 202 -15.21 10.78 8.03
CA ALA A 202 -16.03 9.56 7.99
C ALA A 202 -17.51 9.90 7.80
N ASP A 203 -18.01 10.87 8.56
CA ASP A 203 -19.39 11.33 8.52
C ASP A 203 -19.70 11.97 7.16
N ALA A 204 -18.82 12.87 6.69
CA ALA A 204 -18.99 13.47 5.37
C ALA A 204 -18.95 12.42 4.25
N ALA A 205 -17.93 11.55 4.23
CA ALA A 205 -17.77 10.54 3.20
C ALA A 205 -18.76 9.36 3.33
N GLN A 206 -19.56 9.29 4.40
CA GLN A 206 -20.48 8.19 4.70
C GLN A 206 -19.75 6.84 4.66
N VAL A 207 -18.70 6.73 5.47
CA VAL A 207 -17.88 5.52 5.66
C VAL A 207 -17.68 5.25 7.15
N SER A 208 -17.15 4.07 7.50
CA SER A 208 -16.83 3.80 8.91
C SER A 208 -15.71 4.70 9.43
N ALA A 209 -15.80 5.11 10.69
CA ALA A 209 -14.74 5.87 11.38
C ALA A 209 -13.38 5.15 11.32
N MET A 210 -13.39 3.82 11.33
CA MET A 210 -12.19 2.99 11.20
C MET A 210 -11.55 3.10 9.80
N SER A 211 -12.35 3.10 8.73
CA SER A 211 -11.86 3.30 7.37
C SER A 211 -11.23 4.67 7.20
N ALA A 212 -11.91 5.72 7.65
CA ALA A 212 -11.38 7.09 7.59
C ALA A 212 -10.12 7.25 8.43
N SER A 213 -10.09 6.71 9.65
CA SER A 213 -8.91 6.76 10.52
C SER A 213 -7.69 6.08 9.90
N ARG A 214 -7.88 4.92 9.26
CA ARG A 214 -6.79 4.23 8.55
C ARG A 214 -6.29 5.05 7.36
N PHE A 215 -7.20 5.64 6.58
CA PHE A 215 -6.87 6.47 5.43
C PHE A 215 -6.11 7.74 5.82
N VAL A 216 -6.63 8.50 6.80
CA VAL A 216 -5.99 9.71 7.34
C VAL A 216 -4.60 9.38 7.90
N ARG A 217 -4.49 8.33 8.72
CA ARG A 217 -3.18 7.89 9.25
C ARG A 217 -2.22 7.55 8.11
N ARG A 218 -2.69 6.87 7.07
CA ARG A 218 -1.87 6.51 5.91
C ARG A 218 -1.38 7.73 5.14
N LEU A 219 -2.25 8.71 4.88
CA LEU A 219 -1.85 9.95 4.24
C LEU A 219 -0.82 10.73 5.09
N LYS A 220 -0.98 10.75 6.42
CA LYS A 220 0.01 11.35 7.34
C LYS A 220 1.34 10.61 7.31
N GLU A 221 1.34 9.29 7.41
CA GLU A 221 2.54 8.43 7.34
C GLU A 221 3.31 8.58 6.01
N ASP A 222 2.60 8.72 4.89
CA ASP A 222 3.20 8.93 3.57
C ASP A 222 3.58 10.40 3.30
N GLY A 223 3.26 11.31 4.24
CA GLY A 223 3.58 12.74 4.20
C GLY A 223 2.77 13.51 3.16
N PHE A 224 1.52 13.13 2.93
CA PHE A 224 0.57 13.81 2.02
C PHE A 224 -0.50 14.61 2.76
N LEU A 225 -0.55 14.52 4.09
CA LEU A 225 -1.52 15.24 4.92
C LEU A 225 -0.80 15.91 6.08
N GLU A 226 -0.93 17.22 6.17
CA GLU A 226 -0.52 17.99 7.34
C GLU A 226 -1.74 18.32 8.21
N ASP A 227 -1.47 18.36 9.52
CA ASP A 227 -2.41 18.78 10.53
C ASP A 227 -2.07 20.23 10.91
N ALA A 228 -2.56 21.18 10.12
CA ALA A 228 -2.27 22.61 10.30
C ALA A 228 -3.05 23.24 11.47
N GLY A 229 -3.52 22.43 12.44
CA GLY A 229 -4.22 22.86 13.65
C GLY A 229 -5.65 23.37 13.46
N ARG A 230 -6.15 23.47 12.22
CA ARG A 230 -7.52 23.93 11.91
C ARG A 230 -8.31 22.99 11.01
N SER A 231 -7.68 22.37 10.02
CA SER A 231 -8.28 21.39 9.14
C SER A 231 -7.19 20.55 8.48
N PHE A 232 -7.58 19.41 7.91
CA PHE A 232 -6.75 18.60 7.05
C PHE A 232 -6.28 19.40 5.84
N GLN A 233 -4.97 19.39 5.60
CA GLN A 233 -4.37 20.03 4.43
C GLN A 233 -3.58 19.01 3.62
N LEU A 234 -3.95 18.83 2.35
CA LEU A 234 -3.19 18.00 1.43
C LEU A 234 -1.93 18.73 0.98
N VAL A 235 -0.78 18.11 1.24
CA VAL A 235 0.55 18.61 0.87
C VAL A 235 1.21 17.67 -0.13
N ARG A 236 2.31 18.12 -0.76
CA ARG A 236 3.02 17.35 -1.80
C ARG A 236 2.08 16.85 -2.91
N ARG A 237 1.11 17.68 -3.27
CA ARG A 237 -0.01 17.37 -4.18
C ARG A 237 0.47 16.80 -5.51
N ARG A 238 1.48 17.40 -6.13
CA ARG A 238 2.08 16.92 -7.39
C ARG A 238 2.48 15.43 -7.30
N GLU A 239 3.11 15.03 -6.21
CA GLU A 239 3.51 13.64 -5.99
C GLU A 239 2.30 12.73 -5.68
N LEU A 240 1.36 13.19 -4.86
CA LEU A 240 0.11 12.46 -4.56
C LEU A 240 -0.67 12.12 -5.83
N PHE A 241 -0.89 13.12 -6.69
CA PHE A 241 -1.63 12.98 -7.94
C PHE A 241 -0.89 12.15 -8.98
N HIS A 242 0.44 12.27 -9.06
CA HIS A 242 1.25 11.39 -9.91
C HIS A 242 1.10 9.92 -9.50
N ARG A 243 1.15 9.63 -8.20
CA ARG A 243 0.90 8.25 -7.69
C ARG A 243 -0.52 7.78 -7.94
N TRP A 244 -1.51 8.69 -7.88
CA TRP A 244 -2.90 8.34 -8.19
C TRP A 244 -3.06 7.97 -9.67
N GLN A 245 -2.46 8.72 -10.60
CA GLN A 245 -2.41 8.36 -12.02
C GLN A 245 -1.78 6.98 -12.20
N SER A 246 -0.62 6.71 -11.61
CA SER A 246 0.03 5.40 -11.71
C SER A 246 -0.85 4.25 -11.18
N ALA A 247 -1.63 4.50 -10.13
CA ALA A 247 -2.56 3.51 -9.58
C ALA A 247 -3.81 3.30 -10.45
N ALA A 248 -4.20 4.30 -11.25
CA ALA A 248 -5.37 4.28 -12.11
C ALA A 248 -5.16 3.50 -13.43
N VAL A 249 -3.91 3.29 -13.88
CA VAL A 249 -3.53 2.57 -15.14
C VAL A 249 -3.90 1.07 -15.14
N ARG A 250 -4.71 0.60 -14.18
CA ARG A 250 -5.11 -0.80 -14.08
C ARG A 250 -6.01 -1.20 -15.24
N SER A 251 -5.75 -2.38 -15.80
CA SER A 251 -6.68 -3.02 -16.73
C SER A 251 -8.04 -3.18 -16.05
N SER A 252 -9.08 -2.87 -16.82
CA SER A 252 -10.48 -3.10 -16.45
C SER A 252 -11.11 -3.91 -17.56
N SER A 253 -12.05 -4.78 -17.23
CA SER A 253 -12.84 -5.46 -18.25
C SER A 253 -13.59 -4.45 -19.10
N GLU A 254 -13.47 -4.59 -20.42
CA GLU A 254 -14.12 -3.74 -21.42
C GLU A 254 -14.86 -4.62 -22.43
N LEU A 255 -16.03 -4.17 -22.87
CA LEU A 255 -16.79 -4.77 -23.96
C LEU A 255 -17.05 -3.74 -25.04
N ARG A 256 -16.71 -4.11 -26.27
CA ARG A 256 -17.01 -3.34 -27.46
C ARG A 256 -18.43 -3.67 -27.89
N MET A 257 -19.30 -2.66 -27.95
CA MET A 257 -20.72 -2.84 -28.24
C MET A 257 -21.16 -2.01 -29.44
N SER A 258 -22.17 -2.51 -30.14
CA SER A 258 -22.91 -1.82 -31.18
C SER A 258 -24.39 -1.79 -30.80
N TYR A 259 -25.11 -0.79 -31.29
CA TYR A 259 -26.55 -0.72 -31.11
C TYR A 259 -27.25 -1.78 -31.96
N LEU A 260 -28.19 -2.51 -31.37
CA LEU A 260 -29.01 -3.47 -32.12
C LEU A 260 -29.88 -2.77 -33.17
N ILE A 261 -30.43 -1.61 -32.82
CA ILE A 261 -31.20 -0.76 -33.72
C ILE A 261 -30.38 0.51 -34.00
N PRO A 262 -30.02 0.80 -35.25
CA PRO A 262 -29.37 2.05 -35.61
C PRO A 262 -30.22 3.25 -35.18
N GLY A 263 -29.65 4.15 -34.38
CA GLY A 263 -30.33 5.32 -33.84
C GLY A 263 -29.41 6.54 -33.79
N GLY A 264 -30.02 7.72 -33.62
CA GLY A 264 -29.30 8.99 -33.64
C GLY A 264 -28.52 9.28 -32.36
N GLY A 265 -27.19 9.23 -32.45
CA GLY A 265 -26.23 9.98 -31.61
C GLY A 265 -26.48 10.01 -30.09
N ALA A 266 -26.31 11.19 -29.48
CA ALA A 266 -26.30 11.41 -28.02
C ALA A 266 -27.56 10.92 -27.28
N ARG A 267 -28.75 10.99 -27.91
CA ARG A 267 -30.00 10.49 -27.29
C ARG A 267 -29.95 8.99 -27.05
N GLN A 268 -29.31 8.25 -27.95
CA GLN A 268 -29.17 6.81 -27.81
C GLN A 268 -28.20 6.44 -26.68
N LEU A 269 -27.09 7.18 -26.56
CA LEU A 269 -26.16 7.05 -25.45
C LEU A 269 -26.86 7.30 -24.10
N HIS A 270 -27.67 8.36 -23.99
CA HIS A 270 -28.38 8.67 -22.75
C HIS A 270 -29.38 7.56 -22.37
N LYS A 271 -30.10 7.00 -23.36
CA LYS A 271 -31.02 5.88 -23.13
C LYS A 271 -30.28 4.64 -22.61
N VAL A 272 -29.13 4.32 -23.20
CA VAL A 272 -28.27 3.22 -22.74
C VAL A 272 -27.82 3.48 -21.31
N VAL A 273 -27.23 4.64 -21.03
CA VAL A 273 -26.70 4.98 -19.70
C VAL A 273 -27.79 4.87 -18.62
N LYS A 274 -29.00 5.39 -18.88
CA LYS A 274 -30.13 5.27 -17.94
C LYS A 274 -30.53 3.83 -17.69
N ARG A 275 -30.63 3.00 -18.74
CA ARG A 275 -31.02 1.59 -18.60
C ARG A 275 -29.98 0.79 -17.82
N LEU A 276 -28.70 1.08 -18.03
CA LEU A 276 -27.59 0.37 -17.41
C LEU A 276 -27.30 0.81 -15.96
N ASP A 277 -28.00 1.83 -15.45
CA ASP A 277 -27.55 2.60 -14.29
C ASP A 277 -26.06 2.96 -14.40
N GLY A 278 -25.67 3.34 -15.62
CA GLY A 278 -24.28 3.57 -16.01
C GLY A 278 -23.83 5.00 -15.77
N CYS A 279 -22.55 5.25 -16.00
CA CYS A 279 -21.95 6.57 -15.89
C CYS A 279 -21.09 6.86 -17.13
N ILE A 280 -21.31 7.98 -17.81
CA ILE A 280 -20.52 8.39 -18.97
C ILE A 280 -19.13 8.80 -18.49
N GLY A 281 -18.08 8.28 -19.15
CA GLY A 281 -16.69 8.52 -18.78
C GLY A 281 -15.84 9.12 -19.89
N LEU A 282 -14.55 9.34 -19.56
CA LEU A 282 -13.50 9.76 -20.50
C LEU A 282 -13.90 11.05 -21.27
N PHE A 283 -13.62 11.10 -22.57
CA PHE A 283 -13.80 12.29 -23.40
C PHE A 283 -15.28 12.71 -23.51
N SER A 284 -16.21 11.77 -23.62
CA SER A 284 -17.64 12.10 -23.67
C SER A 284 -18.13 12.77 -22.38
N ALA A 285 -17.55 12.41 -21.24
CA ALA A 285 -17.82 13.10 -19.98
C ALA A 285 -17.22 14.51 -19.95
N ALA A 286 -16.00 14.68 -20.47
CA ALA A 286 -15.37 16.00 -20.60
C ALA A 286 -16.20 16.95 -21.49
N ASP A 287 -16.74 16.44 -22.60
CA ASP A 287 -17.60 17.19 -23.52
C ASP A 287 -18.91 17.63 -22.85
N LEU A 288 -19.59 16.71 -22.13
CA LEU A 288 -20.83 16.99 -21.40
C LEU A 288 -20.64 18.00 -20.26
N LEU A 289 -19.45 18.03 -19.65
CA LEU A 289 -19.10 19.02 -18.62
C LEU A 289 -18.50 20.32 -19.22
N HIS A 290 -18.41 20.45 -20.55
CA HIS A 290 -17.83 21.60 -21.25
C HIS A 290 -16.37 21.93 -20.85
N ILE A 291 -15.62 20.87 -20.50
CA ILE A 291 -14.19 20.92 -20.15
C ILE A 291 -13.32 20.12 -21.14
N GLY A 292 -13.95 19.47 -22.12
CA GLY A 292 -13.34 18.74 -23.23
C GLY A 292 -12.90 19.61 -24.41
N HIS A 293 -11.96 19.10 -25.19
CA HIS A 293 -11.63 19.62 -26.53
C HIS A 293 -11.62 18.52 -27.61
N VAL A 294 -11.59 17.25 -27.19
CA VAL A 294 -11.49 16.09 -28.09
C VAL A 294 -12.88 15.54 -28.39
N SER A 295 -13.34 15.71 -29.63
CA SER A 295 -14.59 15.15 -30.13
C SER A 295 -14.40 13.93 -31.04
N GLY A 296 -15.45 13.14 -31.26
CA GLY A 296 -15.48 12.08 -32.28
C GLY A 296 -14.85 10.74 -31.87
N VAL A 297 -14.47 10.59 -30.61
CA VAL A 297 -14.03 9.32 -30.01
C VAL A 297 -15.22 8.47 -29.57
N VAL A 298 -15.03 7.15 -29.56
CA VAL A 298 -16.06 6.20 -29.13
C VAL A 298 -16.43 6.47 -27.66
N PRO A 299 -17.72 6.64 -27.33
CA PRO A 299 -18.15 6.87 -25.96
C PRO A 299 -17.88 5.69 -25.03
N TYR A 300 -17.44 6.01 -23.81
CA TYR A 300 -17.26 5.04 -22.73
C TYR A 300 -18.38 5.16 -21.71
N VAL A 301 -18.98 4.03 -21.35
CA VAL A 301 -19.98 3.94 -20.27
C VAL A 301 -19.47 2.99 -19.20
N TYR A 302 -19.26 3.54 -18.00
CA TYR A 302 -18.94 2.78 -16.83
C TYR A 302 -20.16 2.04 -16.28
N VAL A 303 -19.96 0.76 -15.96
CA VAL A 303 -20.91 -0.07 -15.23
C VAL A 303 -20.23 -0.63 -13.99
N ARG A 304 -21.03 -0.94 -12.95
CA ARG A 304 -20.49 -1.53 -11.71
C ARG A 304 -19.94 -2.93 -11.94
N GLN A 305 -20.64 -3.71 -12.75
CA GLN A 305 -20.25 -5.08 -13.08
C GLN A 305 -20.76 -5.45 -14.47
N ILE A 306 -19.87 -5.94 -15.31
CA ILE A 306 -20.21 -6.36 -16.68
C ILE A 306 -21.03 -7.67 -16.68
N SER A 307 -20.79 -8.57 -15.73
CA SER A 307 -21.48 -9.88 -15.69
C SER A 307 -22.97 -9.79 -15.34
N ALA A 308 -23.39 -8.76 -14.60
CA ALA A 308 -24.79 -8.58 -14.17
C ALA A 308 -25.72 -8.13 -15.31
N ALA A 309 -25.15 -7.87 -16.48
CA ALA A 309 -25.74 -6.94 -17.41
C ALA A 309 -25.99 -7.60 -18.79
N PHE A 310 -25.35 -8.75 -19.08
CA PHE A 310 -25.64 -9.56 -20.28
C PHE A 310 -27.10 -10.05 -20.42
N GLY A 311 -27.89 -10.09 -19.34
CA GLY A 311 -29.30 -10.51 -19.39
C GLY A 311 -30.29 -9.43 -19.83
N ASP A 312 -29.96 -8.15 -19.66
CA ASP A 312 -30.91 -7.02 -19.79
C ASP A 312 -30.57 -6.03 -20.94
N TRP A 313 -29.58 -6.34 -21.77
CA TRP A 313 -29.05 -5.45 -22.82
C TRP A 313 -29.75 -5.57 -24.16
N SER A 314 -31.08 -5.62 -24.20
CA SER A 314 -31.84 -5.84 -25.44
C SER A 314 -31.57 -4.84 -26.58
N ASP A 315 -30.99 -3.67 -26.30
CA ASP A 315 -30.67 -2.63 -27.32
C ASP A 315 -29.18 -2.64 -27.74
N LEU A 316 -28.32 -3.47 -27.13
CA LEU A 316 -26.88 -3.54 -27.41
C LEU A 316 -26.45 -4.98 -27.73
N VAL A 317 -25.55 -5.10 -28.70
CA VAL A 317 -24.91 -6.37 -29.05
C VAL A 317 -23.39 -6.21 -29.06
N PRO A 318 -22.60 -7.26 -28.76
CA PRO A 318 -21.16 -7.22 -28.95
C PRO A 318 -20.83 -6.81 -30.39
N ALA A 319 -19.92 -5.85 -30.55
CA ALA A 319 -19.41 -5.48 -31.86
C ALA A 319 -18.64 -6.66 -32.46
N ARG A 320 -18.83 -6.94 -33.75
CA ARG A 320 -18.12 -8.03 -34.42
C ARG A 320 -16.66 -7.66 -34.64
N ASP A 321 -15.81 -8.68 -34.77
CA ASP A 321 -14.40 -8.48 -35.12
C ASP A 321 -14.28 -7.69 -36.43
N GLY A 322 -13.52 -6.60 -36.40
CA GLY A 322 -13.34 -5.70 -37.53
C GLY A 322 -14.38 -4.57 -37.67
N GLU A 323 -15.49 -4.61 -36.92
CA GLU A 323 -16.48 -3.52 -36.92
C GLU A 323 -16.11 -2.42 -35.90
N PRO A 324 -16.37 -1.13 -36.24
CA PRO A 324 -16.19 -0.04 -35.29
C PRO A 324 -17.23 -0.16 -34.17
N ALA A 325 -16.74 -0.18 -32.92
CA ALA A 325 -17.62 -0.12 -31.76
C ALA A 325 -18.33 1.23 -31.70
N GLN A 326 -19.61 1.23 -31.34
CA GLN A 326 -20.39 2.45 -31.15
C GLN A 326 -20.41 2.91 -29.68
N ILE A 327 -20.22 1.97 -28.75
CA ILE A 327 -20.04 2.20 -27.32
C ILE A 327 -18.99 1.23 -26.79
N ILE A 328 -18.19 1.67 -25.81
CA ILE A 328 -17.38 0.77 -24.98
C ILE A 328 -17.96 0.74 -23.57
N LEU A 329 -18.40 -0.45 -23.13
CA LEU A 329 -18.79 -0.67 -21.74
C LEU A 329 -17.53 -1.02 -20.94
N LYS A 330 -17.31 -0.31 -19.84
CA LYS A 330 -16.11 -0.46 -19.00
C LYS A 330 -16.52 -0.76 -17.57
N GLN A 331 -15.98 -1.82 -16.97
CA GLN A 331 -16.21 -2.07 -15.55
C GLN A 331 -15.33 -1.13 -14.72
N SER A 332 -15.91 -0.41 -13.77
CA SER A 332 -15.11 0.45 -12.88
C SER A 332 -14.27 -0.39 -11.91
N ASN A 333 -12.98 -0.06 -11.78
CA ASN A 333 -12.09 -0.61 -10.76
C ASN A 333 -12.30 0.06 -9.38
N ALA A 334 -13.04 1.17 -9.33
CA ALA A 334 -13.35 1.94 -8.13
C ALA A 334 -14.81 2.44 -8.19
N PRO A 335 -15.81 1.54 -8.11
CA PRO A 335 -17.21 1.91 -8.29
C PRO A 335 -17.76 2.83 -7.18
N GLN A 336 -17.27 2.76 -5.94
CA GLN A 336 -17.68 3.72 -4.91
C GLN A 336 -17.16 5.13 -5.23
N SER A 337 -15.88 5.26 -5.59
CA SER A 337 -15.27 6.54 -5.97
C SER A 337 -15.90 7.15 -7.22
N LEU A 338 -16.15 6.33 -8.25
CA LEU A 338 -16.69 6.80 -9.52
C LEU A 338 -18.16 7.22 -9.39
N PHE A 339 -19.02 6.34 -8.86
CA PHE A 339 -20.46 6.60 -8.88
C PHE A 339 -20.91 7.56 -7.77
N ARG A 340 -20.22 7.65 -6.64
CA ARG A 340 -20.54 8.66 -5.62
C ARG A 340 -20.13 10.07 -6.09
N GLY A 341 -18.97 10.18 -6.74
CA GLY A 341 -18.43 11.43 -7.27
C GLY A 341 -19.13 11.93 -8.54
N ALA A 342 -19.77 11.03 -9.30
CA ALA A 342 -20.43 11.35 -10.56
C ALA A 342 -21.45 12.49 -10.43
N VAL A 343 -21.47 13.34 -11.43
CA VAL A 343 -22.36 14.51 -11.54
C VAL A 343 -23.52 14.16 -12.47
N ARG A 344 -24.70 14.75 -12.23
CA ARG A 344 -25.87 14.55 -13.09
C ARG A 344 -25.98 15.70 -14.10
N VAL A 345 -25.95 15.37 -15.38
CA VAL A 345 -26.10 16.30 -16.51
C VAL A 345 -27.21 15.74 -17.39
N ASP A 346 -28.24 16.51 -17.72
CA ASP A 346 -29.36 16.07 -18.57
C ASP A 346 -29.92 14.68 -18.21
N ASP A 347 -30.12 14.44 -16.90
CA ASP A 347 -30.59 13.20 -16.27
C ASP A 347 -29.69 11.95 -16.44
N VAL A 348 -28.45 12.11 -16.91
CA VAL A 348 -27.47 11.01 -16.97
C VAL A 348 -26.34 11.24 -15.98
N LEU A 349 -25.75 10.16 -15.47
CA LEU A 349 -24.54 10.26 -14.66
C LEU A 349 -23.32 10.46 -15.56
N VAL A 350 -22.48 11.41 -15.18
CA VAL A 350 -21.25 11.79 -15.85
C VAL A 350 -20.13 11.74 -14.82
N SER A 351 -19.00 11.13 -15.16
CA SER A 351 -17.86 11.01 -14.24
C SER A 351 -17.34 12.39 -13.86
N ASP A 352 -16.93 12.58 -12.60
CA ASP A 352 -16.35 13.84 -12.14
C ASP A 352 -15.02 14.17 -12.82
N VAL A 353 -14.62 15.44 -12.71
CA VAL A 353 -13.41 15.96 -13.35
C VAL A 353 -12.13 15.22 -12.94
N LEU A 354 -12.02 14.73 -11.71
CA LEU A 354 -10.84 13.99 -11.26
C LEU A 354 -10.82 12.60 -11.91
N GLN A 355 -11.98 11.92 -11.99
CA GLN A 355 -12.09 10.65 -12.70
C GLN A 355 -11.78 10.81 -14.19
N ILE A 356 -12.32 11.84 -14.84
CA ILE A 356 -12.04 12.15 -16.25
C ILE A 356 -10.54 12.31 -16.44
N TRP A 357 -9.89 13.14 -15.61
CA TRP A 357 -8.46 13.39 -15.69
C TRP A 357 -7.63 12.10 -15.53
N LEU A 358 -7.98 11.23 -14.57
CA LEU A 358 -7.31 9.93 -14.40
C LEU A 358 -7.46 9.04 -15.65
N ASP A 359 -8.67 8.96 -16.19
CA ASP A 359 -8.99 8.03 -17.29
C ASP A 359 -8.36 8.47 -18.61
N VAL A 360 -8.41 9.77 -18.93
CA VAL A 360 -7.81 10.29 -20.17
C VAL A 360 -6.29 10.28 -20.08
N SER A 361 -5.69 10.44 -18.90
CA SER A 361 -4.23 10.33 -18.69
C SER A 361 -3.69 8.94 -19.05
N ALA A 362 -4.50 7.90 -18.90
CA ALA A 362 -4.13 6.52 -19.23
C ALA A 362 -4.52 6.11 -20.65
N ASN A 363 -5.20 6.98 -21.42
CA ASN A 363 -5.73 6.64 -22.73
C ASN A 363 -4.67 6.87 -23.84
N PRO A 364 -4.38 5.86 -24.70
CA PRO A 364 -3.31 5.95 -25.70
C PRO A 364 -3.59 6.92 -26.86
N SER A 365 -4.79 7.48 -26.97
CA SER A 365 -5.14 8.46 -28.02
C SER A 365 -4.67 9.89 -27.66
N ARG A 366 -5.51 10.91 -27.88
CA ARG A 366 -5.28 12.31 -27.45
C ARG A 366 -5.47 12.50 -25.93
N GLY A 367 -5.18 11.46 -25.15
CA GLY A 367 -5.39 11.42 -23.71
C GLY A 367 -4.50 12.41 -22.96
N ALA A 368 -3.22 12.50 -23.35
CA ALA A 368 -2.28 13.46 -22.77
C ALA A 368 -2.70 14.93 -23.00
N GLU A 369 -3.11 15.26 -24.24
CA GLU A 369 -3.61 16.59 -24.60
C GLU A 369 -4.83 16.98 -23.75
N GLN A 370 -5.79 16.07 -23.60
CA GLN A 370 -6.97 16.31 -22.77
C GLN A 370 -6.65 16.39 -21.26
N ALA A 371 -5.72 15.56 -20.76
CA ALA A 371 -5.27 15.60 -19.37
C ALA A 371 -4.59 16.94 -19.03
N ASP A 372 -3.72 17.43 -19.92
CA ASP A 372 -3.03 18.70 -19.75
C ASP A 372 -4.01 19.87 -19.83
N LEU A 373 -4.99 19.84 -20.73
CA LEU A 373 -6.06 20.84 -20.78
C LEU A 373 -6.82 20.92 -19.45
N LEU A 374 -7.23 19.78 -18.88
CA LEU A 374 -7.94 19.74 -17.60
C LEU A 374 -7.07 20.26 -16.45
N LYS A 375 -5.79 19.89 -16.45
CA LYS A 375 -4.78 20.39 -15.51
C LYS A 375 -4.71 21.91 -15.53
N HIS A 376 -4.67 22.53 -16.71
CA HIS A 376 -4.55 23.99 -16.82
C HIS A 376 -5.87 24.74 -16.61
N LYS A 377 -6.98 24.20 -17.10
CA LYS A 377 -8.28 24.90 -17.12
C LYS A 377 -9.00 24.87 -15.77
N VAL A 378 -8.95 23.73 -15.07
CA VAL A 378 -9.82 23.50 -13.89
C VAL A 378 -9.14 22.85 -12.69
N LEU A 379 -7.99 22.18 -12.87
CA LEU A 379 -7.32 21.45 -11.78
C LEU A 379 -6.01 22.08 -11.28
N SER A 380 -5.59 23.25 -11.79
CA SER A 380 -4.28 23.83 -11.50
C SER A 380 -4.02 24.02 -10.00
N ASN A 381 -4.99 24.61 -9.30
CA ASN A 381 -4.95 24.83 -7.86
C ASN A 381 -4.97 23.52 -7.06
N VAL A 382 -5.81 22.59 -7.50
CA VAL A 382 -6.01 21.31 -6.81
C VAL A 382 -4.76 20.44 -6.89
N LEU A 383 -4.11 20.39 -8.05
CA LEU A 383 -2.93 19.57 -8.31
C LEU A 383 -1.62 20.16 -7.76
N GLY A 384 -1.64 21.41 -7.28
CA GLY A 384 -0.46 22.12 -6.77
C GLY A 384 0.44 22.66 -7.88
N TYR A 385 -0.16 23.20 -8.94
CA TYR A 385 0.54 23.91 -10.04
C TYR A 385 0.28 25.43 -10.05
N SER A 386 -0.34 25.98 -9.01
CA SER A 386 -0.42 27.44 -8.80
C SER A 386 0.98 28.00 -8.54
N GLU A 387 1.32 29.10 -9.20
CA GLU A 387 2.51 29.91 -8.91
C GLU A 387 2.46 30.56 -7.52
#